data_AF-A0A1A6H135-F1
#
_entry.id   AF-A0A1A6H135-F1
#
_cell.length_a   1.000
_cell.length_b   1.000
_cell.length_c   1.000
_cell.angle_alpha   90.00
_cell.angle_beta   90.00
_cell.angle_gamma   90.00
#
_symmetry.space_group_name_H-M   'P 1'
#
loop_
_entity.id
_entity.type
_entity.pdbx_description
1 polymer ?
#
loop_
_entity_poly.entity_id
_entity_poly.type
_entity_poly.pdbx_seq_one_letter_code
_entity_poly.pdbx_strand_id
1 'polypeptide(L)'
;MAWQEPPYSVSHLKSSGQPLYNSLRTQASTRDEAPCEEEEMESDSDNEVECDLSNMEITEELRQYFAETERHRDERRRQQQLDAERLEGYVNADHGLYYNHHRSAEPPSEKPGERRQAEMKRLYGDSAPKILAMEAAVQLSFDKYCDKKQPKYWPGQATPPTTAGA
;
A
#
# COMPACT_ATOMS: atom_id res chain seq x y z
N MET A 1 -58.68 -9.36 12.17
CA MET A 1 -57.61 -9.18 13.18
C MET A 1 -56.55 -8.31 12.54
N ALA A 2 -56.46 -7.06 12.99
CA ALA A 2 -55.55 -6.05 12.46
C ALA A 2 -54.19 -6.20 13.14
N TRP A 3 -53.14 -6.46 12.36
CA TRP A 3 -51.76 -6.46 12.85
C TRP A 3 -51.25 -5.03 12.77
N GLN A 4 -51.00 -4.44 13.94
CA GLN A 4 -50.39 -3.13 14.08
C GLN A 4 -48.87 -3.30 14.04
N GLU A 5 -48.19 -2.59 13.13
CA GLU A 5 -46.72 -2.53 13.11
C GLU A 5 -46.21 -1.55 14.17
N PRO A 6 -45.12 -1.86 14.89
CA PRO A 6 -44.51 -0.95 15.85
C PRO A 6 -43.72 0.16 15.12
N PRO A 7 -43.72 1.41 15.63
CA PRO A 7 -42.98 2.49 15.00
C PRO A 7 -41.46 2.31 15.20
N TYR A 8 -40.73 2.29 14.09
CA TYR A 8 -39.27 2.29 14.03
C TYR A 8 -38.74 3.65 14.54
N SER A 9 -38.09 3.66 15.70
CA SER A 9 -37.53 4.89 16.31
C SER A 9 -36.06 5.05 15.92
N VAL A 10 -35.77 5.97 14.98
CA VAL A 10 -34.40 6.40 14.64
C VAL A 10 -34.02 7.59 15.51
N SER A 11 -33.11 7.38 16.45
CA SER A 11 -32.55 8.44 17.29
C SER A 11 -31.47 9.19 16.51
N HIS A 12 -31.82 10.36 15.96
CA HIS A 12 -30.84 11.31 15.45
C HIS A 12 -30.09 11.97 16.62
N LEU A 13 -28.84 11.54 16.86
CA LEU A 13 -27.96 12.19 17.82
C LEU A 13 -27.42 13.49 17.20
N LYS A 14 -28.01 14.62 17.60
CA LYS A 14 -27.55 15.98 17.28
C LYS A 14 -26.17 16.21 17.88
N SER A 15 -25.15 16.34 17.04
CA SER A 15 -23.86 16.91 17.41
C SER A 15 -24.00 18.43 17.47
N SER A 16 -23.88 19.00 18.67
CA SER A 16 -23.81 20.45 18.90
C SER A 16 -22.37 20.92 18.69
N GLY A 17 -22.13 21.72 17.66
CA GLY A 17 -20.87 22.42 17.46
C GLY A 17 -20.71 23.62 18.41
N GLN A 18 -19.47 24.04 18.64
CA GLN A 18 -18.98 25.39 18.29
C GLN A 18 -17.46 25.53 18.61
N PRO A 19 -16.76 26.48 17.97
CA PRO A 19 -15.36 26.34 17.54
C PRO A 19 -14.38 27.16 18.39
N LEU A 20 -13.10 26.75 18.41
CA LEU A 20 -12.00 27.64 18.76
C LEU A 20 -10.96 27.63 17.66
N TYR A 21 -11.01 28.69 16.86
CA TYR A 21 -10.05 29.07 15.83
C TYR A 21 -8.86 29.79 16.49
N ASN A 22 -7.66 29.22 16.37
CA ASN A 22 -6.43 29.99 16.41
C ASN A 22 -5.59 29.61 15.18
N SER A 23 -5.62 30.53 14.21
CA SER A 23 -4.70 30.73 13.10
C SER A 23 -3.26 30.89 13.66
N LEU A 24 -2.18 30.29 13.13
CA LEU A 24 -1.68 30.34 11.76
C LEU A 24 -0.63 29.22 11.49
N ARG A 25 -0.55 28.84 10.20
CA ARG A 25 0.59 28.21 9.47
C ARG A 25 0.62 26.68 9.54
N THR A 26 0.26 25.92 8.50
CA THR A 26 0.47 26.10 7.04
C THR A 26 -0.73 25.50 6.30
N GLN A 27 -1.22 26.20 5.30
CA GLN A 27 -2.49 25.93 4.61
C GLN A 27 -2.41 24.66 3.76
N ALA A 28 -3.32 23.72 4.00
CA ALA A 28 -3.79 22.77 3.00
C ALA A 28 -5.31 22.66 3.19
N SER A 29 -6.03 23.46 2.40
CA SER A 29 -7.48 23.59 2.42
C SER A 29 -8.13 22.35 1.81
N THR A 30 -8.99 21.71 2.59
CA THR A 30 -9.98 20.72 2.14
C THR A 30 -11.06 21.39 1.29
N ARG A 31 -11.62 20.67 0.30
CA ARG A 31 -12.97 20.91 -0.22
C ARG A 31 -13.64 19.59 -0.60
N ASP A 32 -14.89 19.48 -0.17
CA ASP A 32 -15.90 18.45 -0.45
C ASP A 32 -16.26 18.31 -1.94
N GLU A 33 -16.84 17.13 -2.22
CA GLU A 33 -17.59 16.67 -3.39
C GLU A 33 -18.36 17.71 -4.23
N ALA A 34 -18.28 17.55 -5.56
CA ALA A 34 -19.29 17.84 -6.58
C ALA A 34 -18.85 17.19 -7.93
N PRO A 35 -19.75 16.96 -8.89
CA PRO A 35 -19.74 15.85 -9.84
C PRO A 35 -18.74 16.02 -11.00
N CYS A 36 -18.59 14.94 -11.77
CA CYS A 36 -18.02 14.96 -13.12
C CYS A 36 -18.62 16.13 -13.92
N GLU A 37 -17.84 17.18 -14.12
CA GLU A 37 -18.13 18.22 -15.09
C GLU A 37 -17.04 18.14 -16.15
N GLU A 38 -17.52 17.96 -17.37
CA GLU A 38 -16.79 17.91 -18.62
C GLU A 38 -16.11 19.27 -18.81
N GLU A 39 -14.82 19.39 -18.49
CA GLU A 39 -14.07 20.59 -18.83
C GLU A 39 -13.59 20.49 -20.28
N GLU A 40 -14.47 20.90 -21.19
CA GLU A 40 -14.06 21.49 -22.47
C GLU A 40 -13.20 22.72 -22.16
N MET A 41 -11.89 22.59 -22.33
CA MET A 41 -10.97 23.73 -22.26
C MET A 41 -11.04 24.52 -23.57
N GLU A 42 -12.11 25.30 -23.72
CA GLU A 42 -12.14 26.48 -24.58
C GLU A 42 -11.25 27.55 -23.94
N SER A 43 -9.97 27.56 -24.33
CA SER A 43 -9.08 28.70 -24.11
C SER A 43 -8.72 29.31 -25.45
N ASP A 44 -9.73 29.90 -26.09
CA ASP A 44 -9.62 30.77 -27.26
C ASP A 44 -8.96 32.09 -26.85
N SER A 45 -7.65 32.04 -26.59
CA SER A 45 -6.83 33.25 -26.45
C SER A 45 -6.36 33.65 -27.84
N ASP A 46 -7.17 34.49 -28.48
CA ASP A 46 -6.96 35.18 -29.75
C ASP A 46 -5.73 36.10 -29.72
N ASN A 47 -4.56 35.49 -29.70
CA ASN A 47 -3.28 36.13 -29.99
C ASN A 47 -2.84 35.63 -31.36
N GLU A 48 -3.50 36.17 -32.40
CA GLU A 48 -3.19 35.97 -33.82
C GLU A 48 -1.79 36.52 -34.12
N VAL A 49 -0.76 35.76 -33.74
CA VAL A 49 0.60 35.97 -34.19
C VAL A 49 0.66 35.33 -35.57
N GLU A 50 0.68 36.17 -36.61
CA GLU A 50 0.94 35.75 -37.98
C GLU A 50 2.31 35.05 -38.02
N CYS A 51 2.29 33.72 -37.90
CA CYS A 51 3.48 32.89 -37.91
C CYS A 51 3.96 32.78 -39.35
N ASP A 52 5.01 33.52 -39.69
CA ASP A 52 5.61 33.48 -41.02
C ASP A 52 6.20 32.08 -41.29
N LEU A 53 5.45 31.25 -42.01
CA LEU A 53 5.82 29.88 -42.37
C LEU A 53 6.85 29.84 -43.51
N SER A 54 7.14 30.97 -44.17
CA SER A 54 8.03 31.01 -45.34
C SER A 54 9.48 30.66 -45.00
N ASN A 55 9.86 30.72 -43.72
CA ASN A 55 11.21 30.44 -43.22
C ASN A 55 11.29 29.14 -42.38
N MET A 56 10.21 28.36 -42.29
CA MET A 56 10.17 27.09 -41.53
C MET A 56 10.49 25.88 -42.41
N GLU A 57 11.74 25.74 -42.82
CA GLU A 57 12.21 24.49 -43.42
C GLU A 57 12.46 23.46 -42.31
N ILE A 58 11.60 22.44 -42.23
CA ILE A 58 11.85 21.29 -41.36
C ILE A 58 13.00 20.51 -41.99
N THR A 59 14.15 20.51 -41.33
CA THR A 59 15.32 19.75 -41.76
C THR A 59 15.00 18.26 -41.84
N GLU A 60 15.65 17.56 -42.77
CA GLU A 60 15.48 16.11 -42.98
C GLU A 60 15.70 15.32 -41.66
N GLU A 61 16.68 15.75 -40.86
CA GLU A 61 16.99 15.20 -39.54
C GLU A 61 15.81 15.32 -38.56
N LEU A 62 15.14 16.47 -38.55
CA LEU A 62 14.01 16.70 -37.66
C LEU A 62 12.77 15.89 -38.09
N ARG A 63 12.59 15.67 -39.40
CA ARG A 63 11.58 14.73 -39.92
C ARG A 63 11.83 13.30 -39.44
N GLN A 64 13.07 12.83 -39.49
CA GLN A 64 13.44 11.50 -39.00
C GLN A 64 13.21 11.37 -37.49
N TYR A 65 13.58 12.40 -36.72
CA TYR A 65 13.33 12.43 -35.28
C TYR A 65 11.84 12.34 -34.91
N PHE A 66 10.97 13.03 -35.64
CA PHE A 66 9.52 12.91 -35.42
C PHE A 66 9.01 11.51 -35.72
N ALA A 67 9.48 10.87 -36.80
CA ALA A 67 9.12 9.50 -37.14
C ALA A 67 9.57 8.51 -36.05
N GLU A 68 10.78 8.68 -35.51
CA GLU A 68 11.29 7.84 -34.43
C GLU A 68 10.56 8.06 -33.10
N THR A 69 10.21 9.32 -32.80
CA THR A 69 9.46 9.69 -31.59
C THR A 69 8.03 9.11 -31.62
N GLU A 70 7.36 9.16 -32.77
CA GLU A 70 6.06 8.51 -33.00
C GLU A 70 6.16 7.00 -32.77
N ARG A 71 7.15 6.34 -33.36
CA ARG A 71 7.37 4.89 -33.17
C ARG A 71 7.57 4.52 -31.70
N HIS A 72 8.34 5.29 -30.94
CA HIS A 72 8.51 5.05 -29.50
C HIS A 72 7.24 5.30 -28.69
N ARG A 73 6.42 6.29 -29.05
CA ARG A 73 5.13 6.54 -28.40
C ARG A 73 4.16 5.40 -28.64
N ASP A 74 4.13 4.87 -29.86
CA ASP A 74 3.28 3.71 -30.21
C ASP A 74 3.74 2.44 -29.51
N GLU A 75 5.04 2.19 -29.43
CA GLU A 75 5.59 1.04 -28.73
C GLU A 75 5.25 1.09 -27.23
N ARG A 76 5.39 2.26 -26.59
CA ARG A 76 4.98 2.43 -25.19
C ARG A 76 3.49 2.24 -24.98
N ARG A 77 2.64 2.72 -25.89
CA ARG A 77 1.18 2.53 -25.80
C ARG A 77 0.81 1.04 -25.89
N ARG A 78 1.42 0.29 -26.81
CA ARG A 78 1.21 -1.17 -26.91
C ARG A 78 1.64 -1.90 -25.66
N GLN A 79 2.82 -1.56 -25.14
CA GLN A 79 3.33 -2.17 -23.91
C GLN A 79 2.41 -1.89 -22.71
N GLN A 80 1.90 -0.66 -22.58
CA GLN A 80 0.95 -0.30 -21.52
C GLN A 80 -0.36 -1.08 -21.62
N GLN A 81 -0.88 -1.32 -22.83
CA GLN A 81 -2.09 -2.12 -23.04
C GLN A 81 -1.86 -3.58 -22.61
N LEU A 82 -0.75 -4.18 -23.01
CA LEU A 82 -0.38 -5.54 -22.60
C LEU A 82 -0.16 -5.66 -21.09
N ASP A 83 0.50 -4.66 -20.48
CA ASP A 83 0.72 -4.65 -19.03
C ASP A 83 -0.59 -4.44 -18.27
N ALA A 84 -1.53 -3.64 -18.78
CA ALA A 84 -2.86 -3.45 -18.20
C ALA A 84 -3.70 -4.74 -18.28
N GLU A 85 -3.72 -5.42 -19.43
CA GLU A 85 -4.38 -6.73 -19.61
C GLU A 85 -3.76 -7.78 -18.67
N ARG A 86 -2.42 -7.78 -18.53
CA ARG A 86 -1.73 -8.64 -17.56
C ARG A 86 -2.13 -8.32 -16.12
N LEU A 87 -2.34 -7.04 -15.80
CA LEU A 87 -2.67 -6.58 -14.45
C LEU A 87 -4.13 -6.81 -14.08
N GLU A 88 -5.05 -6.87 -15.05
CA GLU A 88 -6.49 -7.13 -14.82
C GLU A 88 -6.72 -8.44 -14.06
N GLY A 89 -5.93 -9.48 -14.34
CA GLY A 89 -5.95 -10.75 -13.61
C GLY A 89 -5.00 -10.83 -12.41
N TYR A 90 -4.19 -9.80 -12.17
CA TYR A 90 -3.20 -9.80 -11.10
C TYR A 90 -3.81 -9.31 -9.79
N VAL A 91 -4.02 -10.24 -8.87
CA VAL A 91 -4.39 -9.94 -7.49
C VAL A 91 -3.09 -9.73 -6.71
N ASN A 92 -2.79 -8.50 -6.29
CA ASN A 92 -1.76 -8.19 -5.31
C ASN A 92 -1.94 -9.05 -4.05
N ALA A 93 -0.85 -9.66 -3.56
CA ALA A 93 -0.84 -10.51 -2.36
C ALA A 93 -1.35 -9.78 -1.10
N ASP A 94 -1.30 -8.45 -1.10
CA ASP A 94 -1.72 -7.61 0.02
C ASP A 94 -3.18 -7.14 -0.09
N HIS A 95 -3.94 -7.58 -1.12
CA HIS A 95 -5.35 -7.26 -1.23
C HIS A 95 -6.11 -7.82 -0.02
N GLY A 96 -6.64 -6.93 0.81
CA GLY A 96 -7.37 -7.26 2.04
C GLY A 96 -6.64 -6.93 3.34
N LEU A 97 -5.33 -6.61 3.29
CA LEU A 97 -4.57 -6.16 4.47
C LEU A 97 -4.82 -4.69 4.83
N TYR A 98 -5.21 -3.87 3.85
CA TYR A 98 -5.41 -2.42 4.02
C TYR A 98 -6.85 -2.03 4.40
N TYR A 99 -7.84 -2.86 4.08
CA TYR A 99 -9.22 -2.62 4.50
C TYR A 99 -9.42 -3.19 5.91
N ASN A 100 -8.95 -2.43 6.90
CA ASN A 100 -9.38 -2.46 8.29
C ASN A 100 -9.78 -3.85 8.83
N HIS A 101 -8.81 -4.76 8.97
CA HIS A 101 -8.88 -5.66 10.11
C HIS A 101 -8.52 -4.82 11.32
N HIS A 102 -9.51 -4.41 12.11
CA HIS A 102 -9.24 -3.88 13.44
C HIS A 102 -8.27 -4.84 14.11
N ARG A 103 -7.02 -4.42 14.30
CA ARG A 103 -6.10 -5.16 15.16
C ARG A 103 -6.76 -5.14 16.53
N SER A 104 -7.25 -6.28 16.98
CA SER A 104 -7.75 -6.41 18.34
C SER A 104 -6.60 -6.02 19.27
N ALA A 105 -6.84 -5.00 20.10
CA ALA A 105 -5.96 -4.67 21.21
C ALA A 105 -6.11 -5.69 22.36
N GLU A 106 -7.07 -6.61 22.22
CA GLU A 106 -7.28 -7.70 23.16
C GLU A 106 -6.14 -8.71 23.08
N PRO A 107 -5.64 -9.20 24.24
CA PRO A 107 -4.67 -10.28 24.25
C PRO A 107 -5.28 -11.54 23.59
N PRO A 108 -4.44 -12.42 23.03
CA PRO A 108 -4.90 -13.72 22.54
C PRO A 108 -5.74 -14.42 23.60
N SER A 109 -6.95 -14.86 23.23
CA SER A 109 -7.85 -15.57 24.13
C SER A 109 -7.28 -16.91 24.59
N GLU A 110 -6.41 -17.49 23.76
CA GLU A 110 -5.67 -18.71 24.04
C GLU A 110 -4.28 -18.40 24.60
N LYS A 111 -3.86 -19.14 25.63
CA LYS A 111 -2.49 -19.04 26.12
C LYS A 111 -1.52 -19.57 25.06
N PRO A 112 -0.45 -18.83 24.74
CA PRO A 112 0.55 -19.29 23.79
C PRO A 112 1.09 -20.68 24.15
N GLY A 113 0.90 -21.64 23.25
CA GLY A 113 1.40 -23.02 23.40
C GLY A 113 0.47 -23.99 24.13
N GLU A 114 -0.70 -23.56 24.61
CA GLU A 114 -1.65 -24.44 25.32
C GLU A 114 -2.20 -25.55 24.39
N ARG A 115 -2.68 -25.20 23.19
CA ARG A 115 -3.06 -26.21 22.19
C ARG A 115 -1.95 -27.17 21.84
N ARG A 116 -0.72 -26.65 21.68
CA ARG A 116 0.45 -27.48 21.36
C ARG A 116 0.74 -28.48 22.47
N GLN A 117 0.62 -28.08 23.75
CA GLN A 117 0.79 -28.99 24.88
C GLN A 117 -0.30 -30.06 24.93
N ALA A 118 -1.57 -29.70 24.66
CA ALA A 118 -2.67 -30.65 24.60
C ALA A 118 -2.48 -31.68 23.46
N GLU A 119 -2.04 -31.23 22.29
CA GLU A 119 -1.71 -32.10 21.16
C GLU A 119 -0.53 -33.02 21.46
N MET A 120 0.53 -32.50 22.08
CA MET A 120 1.67 -33.30 22.52
C MET A 120 1.27 -34.38 23.53
N LYS A 121 0.40 -34.03 24.49
CA LYS A 121 -0.15 -35.01 25.44
C LYS A 121 -1.05 -36.04 24.75
N ARG A 122 -1.79 -35.66 23.71
CA ARG A 122 -2.62 -36.59 22.90
C ARG A 122 -1.76 -37.57 22.09
N LEU A 123 -0.65 -37.11 21.51
CA LEU A 123 0.20 -37.90 20.63
C LEU A 123 1.21 -38.78 21.39
N TYR A 124 1.82 -38.21 22.43
CA TYR A 124 2.97 -38.81 23.12
C TYR A 124 2.70 -39.18 24.58
N GLY A 125 1.51 -38.88 25.11
CA GLY A 125 1.11 -39.22 26.48
C GLY A 125 2.11 -38.72 27.52
N ASP A 126 2.53 -39.60 28.41
CA ASP A 126 3.48 -39.29 29.49
C ASP A 126 4.89 -38.97 28.98
N SER A 127 5.21 -39.33 27.73
CA SER A 127 6.50 -39.02 27.11
C SER A 127 6.55 -37.62 26.45
N ALA A 128 5.41 -36.91 26.39
CA ALA A 128 5.33 -35.54 25.87
C ALA A 128 6.39 -34.57 26.42
N PRO A 129 6.62 -34.45 27.76
CA PRO A 129 7.65 -33.56 28.29
C PRO A 129 9.07 -33.95 27.84
N LYS A 130 9.33 -35.24 27.64
CA LYS A 130 10.63 -35.73 27.16
C LYS A 130 10.87 -35.32 25.71
N ILE A 131 9.88 -35.50 24.84
CA ILE A 131 9.97 -35.10 23.43
C ILE A 131 10.12 -33.58 23.30
N LEU A 132 9.31 -32.82 24.04
CA LEU A 132 9.41 -31.36 24.09
C LEU A 132 10.81 -30.89 24.52
N ALA A 133 11.39 -31.52 25.54
CA ALA A 133 12.74 -31.19 25.99
C ALA A 133 13.81 -31.51 24.92
N MET A 134 13.66 -32.65 24.23
CA MET A 134 14.56 -33.02 23.14
C MET A 134 14.47 -32.04 21.97
N GLU A 135 13.27 -31.67 21.54
CA GLU A 135 13.04 -30.68 20.50
C GLU A 135 13.64 -29.31 20.86
N ALA A 136 13.42 -28.86 22.10
CA ALA A 136 13.98 -27.60 22.59
C ALA A 136 15.51 -27.63 22.61
N ALA A 137 16.12 -28.76 22.98
CA ALA A 137 17.58 -28.92 22.93
C ALA A 137 18.13 -28.87 21.49
N VAL A 138 17.42 -29.45 20.52
CA VAL A 138 17.78 -29.37 19.10
C VAL A 138 17.63 -27.94 18.57
N GLN A 139 16.53 -27.25 18.91
CA GLN A 139 16.31 -25.86 18.53
C GLN A 139 17.40 -24.95 19.12
N LEU A 140 17.74 -25.09 20.41
CA LEU A 140 18.84 -24.36 21.03
C LEU A 140 20.19 -24.63 20.34
N SER A 141 20.40 -25.88 19.91
CA SER A 141 21.60 -26.25 19.14
C SER A 141 21.59 -25.61 17.76
N PHE A 142 20.43 -25.42 17.14
CA PHE A 142 20.31 -24.67 15.89
C PHE A 142 20.55 -23.17 16.13
N ASP A 143 19.82 -22.55 17.06
CA ASP A 143 19.89 -21.12 17.38
C ASP A 143 21.31 -20.69 17.76
N LYS A 144 22.06 -21.55 18.46
CA LYS A 144 23.46 -21.29 18.81
C LYS A 144 24.37 -21.15 17.59
N TYR A 145 24.08 -21.83 16.48
CA TYR A 145 24.96 -21.89 15.31
C TYR A 145 24.34 -21.30 14.03
N CYS A 146 23.05 -20.97 14.02
CA CYS A 146 22.34 -20.48 12.83
C CYS A 146 22.91 -19.16 12.31
N ASP A 147 23.40 -18.32 13.21
CA ASP A 147 23.90 -16.98 12.86
C ASP A 147 25.42 -16.85 12.95
N LYS A 148 26.15 -17.96 13.15
CA LYS A 148 27.62 -17.92 13.27
C LYS A 148 28.35 -17.45 12.02
N LYS A 149 27.65 -17.44 10.89
CA LYS A 149 28.19 -16.96 9.62
C LYS A 149 27.88 -15.49 9.35
N GLN A 150 26.99 -14.85 10.14
CA GLN A 150 26.44 -13.49 9.95
C GLN A 150 26.75 -12.95 8.57
N PRO A 151 26.11 -13.50 7.51
CA PRO A 151 26.47 -13.12 6.16
C PRO A 151 26.35 -11.61 6.01
N LYS A 152 27.45 -11.01 5.54
CA LYS A 152 27.72 -9.61 5.21
C LYS A 152 26.65 -8.81 4.45
N TYR A 153 25.41 -9.23 4.27
CA TYR A 153 24.63 -8.73 3.14
C TYR A 153 23.12 -8.78 3.35
N TRP A 154 22.58 -7.65 3.82
CA TRP A 154 21.35 -7.10 3.22
C TRP A 154 21.68 -5.67 2.77
N PRO A 155 21.58 -5.34 1.48
CA PRO A 155 21.91 -3.99 1.00
C PRO A 155 20.87 -3.01 1.54
N GLY A 156 21.23 -2.30 2.62
CA GLY A 156 20.36 -1.32 3.29
C GLY A 156 20.69 -1.05 4.76
N GLN A 157 21.42 -1.94 5.43
CA GLN A 157 21.84 -1.76 6.83
C GLN A 157 23.31 -1.32 6.89
N ALA A 158 23.59 -0.09 6.48
CA ALA A 158 24.88 0.54 6.78
C ALA A 158 24.90 0.86 8.27
N THR A 159 25.55 0.04 9.10
CA THR A 159 25.87 0.43 10.48
C THR A 159 26.85 1.61 10.40
N PRO A 160 26.51 2.80 10.93
CA PRO A 160 27.45 3.92 10.92
C PRO A 160 28.71 3.55 11.72
N PRO A 161 29.89 4.05 11.33
CA PRO A 161 31.09 3.85 12.12
C PRO A 161 30.88 4.47 13.51
N THR A 162 31.01 3.65 14.54
CA THR A 162 31.14 4.13 15.92
C THR A 162 32.38 5.02 15.98
N THR A 163 32.18 6.34 15.97
CA THR A 163 33.19 7.32 16.36
C THR A 163 33.46 7.10 17.84
N ALA A 164 34.46 6.28 18.15
CA ALA A 164 35.06 6.22 19.46
C ALA A 164 35.83 7.54 19.67
N GLY A 165 35.21 8.47 20.38
CA GLY A 165 35.90 9.60 20.97
C GLY A 165 36.60 9.18 22.25
N ALA A 166 37.93 9.23 22.25
CA ALA A 166 38.79 9.75 23.31
C ALA A 166 40.24 9.72 22.81
#